data_AF-A0A435H7I6-F1
#
_entry.id   AF-A0A435H7I6-F1
#
_cell.length_a   1.000
_cell.length_b   1.000
_cell.length_c   1.000
_cell.angle_alpha   90.00
_cell.angle_beta   90.00
_cell.angle_gamma   90.00
#
_symmetry.space_group_name_H-M   'P 1'
#
loop_
_entity.id
_entity.type
_entity.pdbx_description
1 polymer ?
#
loop_
_entity_poly.entity_id
_entity_poly.type
_entity_poly.pdbx_seq_one_letter_code
_entity_poly.pdbx_strand_id
1 'polypeptide(L)' 'MPNNFKTGDVVKLKSGGPRMTVSDGAASGMYLCHWFNREGEVWTPQHAGFKPEQLIAADQSD' A
#
# COMPACT_ATOMS: atom_id res chain seq x y z
N MET A 1 14.60 -10.11 -5.19
CA MET A 1 15.03 -8.82 -4.62
C MET A 1 13.90 -8.29 -3.76
N PRO A 2 14.14 -7.66 -2.60
CA PRO A 2 13.06 -6.96 -1.91
C PRO A 2 12.55 -5.87 -2.86
N ASN A 3 11.24 -5.88 -3.13
CA ASN A 3 10.64 -4.85 -3.98
C ASN A 3 10.84 -3.52 -3.26
N ASN A 4 11.63 -2.63 -3.85
CA ASN A 4 11.93 -1.34 -3.26
C ASN A 4 10.87 -0.34 -3.72
N PHE A 5 9.77 -0.27 -2.98
CA PHE A 5 8.68 0.66 -3.27
C PHE A 5 9.10 2.07 -2.85
N LYS A 6 8.63 3.08 -3.59
CA LYS A 6 8.83 4.49 -3.26
C LYS A 6 7.50 5.15 -2.92
N THR A 7 7.54 6.28 -2.23
CA THR A 7 6.36 7.12 -1.98
C THR A 7 5.63 7.40 -3.29
N GLY A 8 4.31 7.19 -3.27
CA GLY A 8 3.42 7.31 -4.43
C GLY A 8 3.17 6.00 -5.18
N ASP A 9 3.97 4.95 -4.97
CA ASP A 9 3.69 3.65 -5.58
C ASP A 9 2.38 3.06 -5.04
N VAL A 10 1.60 2.46 -5.94
CA VAL A 10 0.37 1.74 -5.59
C VAL A 10 0.69 0.26 -5.39
N VAL A 11 0.43 -0.22 -4.19
CA VAL A 11 0.74 -1.58 -3.73
C VAL A 11 -0.51 -2.27 -3.19
N LYS A 12 -0.41 -3.59 -3.00
CA LYS A 12 -1.40 -4.39 -2.26
C LYS A 12 -0.69 -5.51 -1.49
N LEU A 13 -1.38 -6.08 -0.51
CA LEU A 13 -0.90 -7.28 0.17
C LEU A 13 -0.90 -8.48 -0.78
N LYS A 14 0.08 -9.37 -0.63
CA LYS A 14 0.14 -10.66 -1.34
C LYS A 14 -1.07 -11.54 -1.09
N SER A 15 -1.67 -11.45 0.08
CA SER A 15 -2.92 -12.15 0.44
C SER A 15 -4.17 -11.57 -0.23
N GLY A 16 -4.04 -10.47 -0.98
CA GLY A 16 -5.17 -9.66 -1.45
C GLY A 16 -5.53 -8.55 -0.46
N GLY A 17 -6.51 -7.72 -0.83
CA GLY A 17 -6.90 -6.53 -0.08
C GLY A 17 -7.02 -5.28 -0.96
N PRO A 18 -7.22 -4.11 -0.35
CA PRO A 18 -7.37 -2.86 -1.09
C PRO A 18 -6.06 -2.47 -1.78
N ARG A 19 -6.17 -1.62 -2.80
CA ARG A 19 -5.04 -0.87 -3.33
C ARG A 19 -4.65 0.19 -2.31
N MET A 20 -3.36 0.30 -2.03
CA MET A 20 -2.81 1.22 -1.05
C MET A 20 -1.69 2.03 -1.71
N THR A 21 -1.46 3.24 -1.21
CA THR A 21 -0.38 4.12 -1.65
C THR A 21 0.70 4.15 -0.59
N VAL A 22 1.96 3.96 -0.98
CA VAL A 22 3.10 4.15 -0.08
C VAL A 22 3.25 5.65 0.22
N SER A 23 3.23 6.04 1.49
CA SER A 23 3.41 7.44 1.92
C SER A 23 4.82 7.71 2.42
N ASP A 24 5.46 6.75 3.08
CA ASP A 24 6.82 6.87 3.58
C ASP A 24 7.61 5.58 3.37
N GLY A 25 8.86 5.74 2.96
CA GLY A 25 9.81 4.68 2.67
C GLY A 25 10.40 4.08 3.95
N ALA A 26 10.79 2.81 3.88
CA ALA A 26 11.13 1.98 5.03
C ALA A 26 12.46 2.31 5.74
N ALA A 27 12.67 3.55 6.21
CA ALA A 27 13.75 3.87 7.14
C ALA A 27 13.66 3.04 8.44
N SER A 28 12.44 2.64 8.82
CA SER A 28 12.12 1.76 9.95
C SER A 28 12.04 0.26 9.58
N GLY A 29 12.28 -0.12 8.32
CA GLY A 29 12.06 -1.47 7.82
C GLY A 29 10.59 -1.82 7.48
N MET A 30 9.68 -0.85 7.57
CA MET A 30 8.28 -0.98 7.16
C MET A 30 7.86 0.15 6.24
N TYR A 31 7.05 -0.14 5.22
CA TYR A 31 6.40 0.87 4.40
C TYR A 31 5.09 1.30 5.04
N LEU A 32 4.95 2.61 5.30
CA LEU A 32 3.65 3.16 5.67
C LEU A 32 2.79 3.26 4.41
N CYS A 33 1.63 2.61 4.43
CA CYS A 33 0.68 2.59 3.34
C CYS A 33 -0.65 3.21 3.78
N HIS A 34 -1.28 3.96 2.88
CA HIS A 34 -2.61 4.53 3.08
C HIS A 34 -3.58 4.01 2.03
N TRP A 35 -4.84 3.84 2.41
CA TRP A 35 -5.92 3.51 1.49
C TRP A 35 -7.23 4.08 2.00
N PHE A 36 -8.28 3.91 1.22
CA PHE A 36 -9.63 4.30 1.61
C PHE A 36 -10.55 3.09 1.50
N ASN A 37 -11.27 2.81 2.59
CA ASN A 37 -12.39 1.89 2.55
C ASN A 37 -13.59 2.63 1.95
N ARG A 38 -14.34 1.96 1.06
CA ARG A 38 -15.56 2.51 0.47
C ARG A 38 -16.78 1.82 1.07
N GLU A 39 -17.67 2.61 1.65
CA GLU A 39 -19.00 2.19 2.11
C GLU A 39 -20.04 3.11 1.47
N GLY A 40 -20.67 2.64 0.37
CA GLY A 40 -21.51 3.48 -0.48
C GLY A 40 -20.71 4.62 -1.11
N GLU A 41 -21.08 5.86 -0.79
CA GLU A 41 -20.41 7.09 -1.25
C GLU A 41 -19.43 7.66 -0.21
N VAL A 42 -19.26 6.99 0.92
CA VAL A 42 -18.33 7.40 1.98
C VAL A 42 -16.99 6.72 1.78
N TRP A 43 -15.92 7.53 1.81
CA TRP A 43 -14.54 7.07 1.78
C TRP A 43 -13.89 7.33 3.13
N THR A 44 -13.51 6.26 3.82
CA THR A 44 -12.88 6.36 5.15
C THR A 44 -11.38 6.10 5.00
N PRO A 45 -10.51 7.06 5.35
CA PRO A 45 -9.07 6.89 5.26
C PRO A 45 -8.58 5.85 6.27
N GLN A 46 -7.60 5.06 5.86
CA GLN A 46 -6.95 4.03 6.65
C GLN A 46 -5.44 4.07 6.41
N HIS A 47 -4.66 3.57 7.36
CA HIS A 47 -3.22 3.42 7.20
C HIS A 47 -2.67 2.26 8.03
N ALA A 48 -1.58 1.66 7.55
CA ALA A 48 -0.83 0.64 8.29
C ALA A 48 0.59 0.51 7.74
N GLY A 49 1.50 0.05 8.61
CA GLY A 49 2.86 -0.32 8.22
C GLY A 49 2.91 -1.77 7.76
N PHE A 50 3.60 -2.04 6.65
CA PHE A 50 3.83 -3.40 6.15
C PHE A 50 5.30 -3.66 5.84
N LYS A 51 5.75 -4.89 6.03
CA LYS A 51 7.08 -5.30 5.58
C LYS A 51 7.11 -5.41 4.05
N PRO A 52 8.27 -5.15 3.40
CA PRO A 52 8.40 -5.25 1.95
C PRO A 52 7.93 -6.60 1.39
N GLU A 53 8.18 -7.69 2.12
CA GLU A 53 7.87 -9.05 1.67
C GLU A 53 6.36 -9.34 1.67
N GLN A 54 5.54 -8.51 2.31
CA GLN A 54 4.09 -8.65 2.33
C GLN A 54 3.43 -7.95 1.13
N LEU A 55 4.15 -7.08 0.44
CA LEU A 55 3.61 -6.20 -0.60
C LEU A 55 3.98 -6.65 -2.01
N ILE A 56 3.10 -6.35 -2.95
CA ILE A 56 3.33 -6.43 -4.40
C ILE A 56 2.83 -5.14 -5.06
N ALA A 57 3.41 -4.78 -6.20
CA ALA A 57 2.88 -3.70 -7.02
C ALA A 57 1.44 -4.06 -7.44
N ALA A 58 0.52 -3.11 -7.27
CA ALA A 58 -0.82 -3.23 -7.80
C ALA A 58 -0.82 -2.49 -9.14
N ASP A 59 -0.56 -3.23 -10.23
CA ASP A 59 -0.46 -2.70 -11.59
C ASP A 59 -1.46 -1.57 -11.85
N GLN A 60 -0.94 -0.43 -12.31
CA GLN A 60 -1.74 0.64 -12.90
C GLN A 60 -2.15 0.17 -14.29
N SER A 61 -3.09 -0.76 -14.37
CA SER A 61 -3.80 -1.01 -15.63
C SER A 61 -4.84 0.09 -15.75
N ASP A 62 -4.60 0.98 -16.72
CA ASP A 62 -5.51 2.03 -17.20
C ASP A 62 -6.90 1.50 -17.57
#